data_AF-A0A0F8W1V2-F1
#
_entry.id   AF-A0A0F8W1V2-F1
#
_cell.length_a   1.000
_cell.length_b   1.000
_cell.length_c   1.000
_cell.angle_alpha   90.00
_cell.angle_beta   90.00
_cell.angle_gamma   90.00
#
_symmetry.space_group_name_H-M   'P 1'
#
loop_
_entity.id
_entity.type
_entity.pdbx_description
1 polymer ?
#
loop_
_entity_poly.entity_id
_entity_poly.type
_entity_poly.pdbx_seq_one_letter_code
_entity_poly.pdbx_strand_id
1 'polypeptide(L)'
;MKKLTYLIAILFVCFTSGFAFSAEQKSAYEIDYAKFTYNQILTDFMYDIEPKLIKFYDTLELSDKDKVWALEGIALGLASNNVFKNLLTDIEEVDPDATSVFTQLPKDEFSNLHLLAEHFQIKKDYKQKYGVELTKEEGEKSLRLYRALFGKDYK
;
A
#
# COMPACT_ATOMS: atom_id res chain seq x y z
N MET A 1 35.51 28.87 -28.69
CA MET A 1 34.05 28.76 -28.46
C MET A 1 33.40 27.47 -28.96
N LYS A 2 34.13 26.44 -29.45
CA LYS A 2 33.53 25.16 -29.87
C LYS A 2 33.49 24.07 -28.79
N LYS A 3 34.30 24.19 -27.73
CA LYS A 3 34.38 23.19 -26.63
C LYS A 3 33.26 23.33 -25.58
N LEU A 4 32.69 24.53 -25.42
CA LEU A 4 31.64 24.79 -24.44
C LEU A 4 30.29 24.20 -24.89
N THR A 5 30.02 24.20 -26.19
CA THR A 5 28.75 23.73 -26.77
C THR A 5 28.60 22.21 -26.69
N TYR A 6 29.71 21.46 -26.77
CA TYR A 6 29.69 19.99 -26.62
C TYR A 6 29.41 19.55 -25.18
N LEU A 7 29.87 20.30 -24.18
CA LEU A 7 29.65 19.97 -22.77
C LEU A 7 28.18 20.11 -22.37
N ILE A 8 27.49 21.13 -22.92
CA ILE A 8 26.07 21.39 -22.65
C ILE A 8 25.19 20.33 -23.34
N ALA A 9 25.56 19.89 -24.55
CA ALA A 9 24.81 18.85 -25.26
C ALA A 9 24.89 17.48 -24.57
N ILE A 10 26.04 17.13 -23.99
CA ILE A 10 26.21 15.86 -23.25
C ILE A 10 25.43 15.89 -21.93
N LEU A 11 25.40 17.03 -21.23
CA LEU A 11 24.59 17.20 -20.02
C LEU A 11 23.08 17.09 -20.31
N PHE A 12 22.61 17.54 -21.47
CA PHE A 12 21.19 17.47 -21.80
C PHE A 12 20.72 16.03 -22.08
N VAL A 13 21.55 15.19 -22.71
CA VAL A 13 21.20 13.79 -23.02
C VAL A 13 21.17 12.91 -21.77
N CYS A 14 22.03 13.18 -20.77
CA CYS A 14 22.02 12.44 -19.50
C CYS A 14 20.83 12.82 -18.58
N PHE A 15 20.24 14.00 -18.73
CA PHE A 15 19.06 14.41 -17.95
C PHE A 15 17.76 13.84 -18.53
N THR A 16 17.68 13.57 -19.83
CA THR A 16 16.45 13.02 -20.44
C THR A 16 16.30 11.51 -20.28
N SER A 17 17.38 10.78 -19.98
CA SER A 17 17.32 9.33 -19.71
C SER A 17 16.82 8.97 -18.31
N GLY A 18 16.65 9.96 -17.41
CA GLY A 18 16.00 9.79 -16.10
C GLY A 18 14.47 9.77 -16.16
N PHE A 19 13.87 10.24 -17.27
CA PHE A 19 12.44 10.09 -17.55
C PHE A 19 12.19 8.78 -18.29
N ALA A 20 12.79 7.69 -17.78
CA ALA A 20 12.49 6.36 -18.25
C ALA A 20 11.09 5.99 -17.72
N PHE A 21 10.11 6.14 -18.61
CA PHE A 21 8.90 5.32 -18.66
C PHE A 21 8.04 5.37 -17.38
N SER A 22 7.20 6.39 -17.26
CA SER A 22 5.89 6.15 -16.64
C SER A 22 5.14 5.23 -17.60
N ALA A 23 5.39 3.92 -17.49
CA ALA A 23 4.44 2.93 -18.01
C ALA A 23 3.13 3.33 -17.36
N GLU A 24 2.14 3.69 -18.17
CA GLU A 24 0.78 3.90 -17.70
C GLU A 24 0.39 2.65 -16.89
N GLN A 25 0.40 2.78 -15.55
CA GLN A 25 0.09 1.68 -14.65
C GLN A 25 -1.38 1.34 -14.90
N LYS A 26 -1.61 0.16 -15.49
CA LYS A 26 -2.95 -0.32 -15.83
C LYS A 26 -3.29 -1.51 -14.97
N SER A 27 -4.49 -1.46 -14.39
CA SER A 27 -5.06 -2.58 -13.67
C SER A 27 -5.32 -3.75 -14.61
N ALA A 28 -5.15 -4.98 -14.11
CA ALA A 28 -5.46 -6.19 -14.86
C ALA A 28 -6.95 -6.31 -15.17
N TYR A 29 -7.79 -5.65 -14.37
CA TYR A 29 -9.24 -5.60 -14.50
C TYR A 29 -9.75 -4.22 -14.98
N GLU A 30 -8.88 -3.40 -15.58
CA GLU A 30 -9.22 -2.06 -16.08
C GLU A 30 -9.80 -1.11 -15.00
N ILE A 31 -9.46 -1.36 -13.73
CA ILE A 31 -9.87 -0.50 -12.61
C ILE A 31 -9.05 0.80 -12.64
N ASP A 32 -9.77 1.91 -12.66
CA ASP A 32 -9.20 3.26 -12.50
C ASP A 32 -9.17 3.61 -11.01
N TYR A 33 -8.13 3.17 -10.30
CA TYR A 33 -8.04 3.34 -8.85
C TYR A 33 -8.07 4.81 -8.41
N ALA A 34 -7.63 5.74 -9.27
CA ALA A 34 -7.69 7.18 -8.98
C ALA A 34 -9.12 7.68 -8.75
N LYS A 35 -10.13 7.04 -9.36
CA LYS A 35 -11.56 7.33 -9.12
C LYS A 35 -12.07 6.87 -7.76
N PHE A 36 -11.37 5.96 -7.09
CA PHE A 36 -11.77 5.42 -5.80
C PHE A 36 -10.99 6.05 -4.65
N THR A 37 -9.68 6.24 -4.85
CA THR A 37 -8.75 6.67 -3.81
C THR A 37 -8.70 8.18 -3.61
N TYR A 38 -8.91 8.96 -4.69
CA TYR A 38 -8.77 10.43 -4.73
C TYR A 38 -7.42 10.96 -4.19
N ASN A 39 -6.39 10.10 -4.09
CA ASN A 39 -5.08 10.42 -3.54
C ASN A 39 -4.00 9.59 -4.25
N GLN A 40 -2.95 10.25 -4.77
CA GLN A 40 -1.93 9.60 -5.59
C GLN A 40 -1.17 8.50 -4.84
N ILE A 41 -0.82 8.70 -3.57
CA ILE A 41 -0.09 7.69 -2.77
C ILE A 41 -0.93 6.42 -2.64
N LEU A 42 -2.24 6.57 -2.44
CA LEU A 42 -3.16 5.44 -2.35
C LEU A 42 -3.40 4.77 -3.70
N THR A 43 -3.47 5.55 -4.79
CA THR A 43 -3.56 5.03 -6.16
C THR A 43 -2.34 4.18 -6.51
N ASP A 44 -1.14 4.72 -6.28
CA ASP A 44 0.12 4.05 -6.57
C ASP A 44 0.27 2.79 -5.74
N PHE A 45 -0.13 2.85 -4.45
CA PHE A 45 -0.21 1.69 -3.59
C PHE A 45 -1.12 0.60 -4.18
N MET A 46 -2.33 0.96 -4.63
CA MET A 46 -3.24 -0.02 -5.23
C MET A 46 -2.66 -0.69 -6.47
N TYR A 47 -2.05 0.09 -7.38
CA TYR A 47 -1.41 -0.48 -8.57
C TYR A 47 -0.20 -1.36 -8.25
N ASP A 48 0.54 -1.08 -7.17
CA ASP A 48 1.67 -1.92 -6.75
C ASP A 48 1.21 -3.26 -6.14
N ILE A 49 0.15 -3.24 -5.32
CA ILE A 49 -0.30 -4.45 -4.62
C ILE A 49 -1.26 -5.31 -5.45
N GLU A 50 -1.99 -4.73 -6.41
CA GLU A 50 -3.01 -5.44 -7.19
C GLU A 50 -2.49 -6.77 -7.80
N PRO A 51 -1.34 -6.83 -8.49
CA PRO A 51 -0.86 -8.09 -9.05
C PRO A 51 -0.58 -9.18 -8.01
N LYS A 52 -0.29 -8.79 -6.76
CA LYS A 52 -0.04 -9.70 -5.64
C LYS A 52 -1.37 -10.17 -5.04
N LEU A 53 -2.33 -9.25 -4.90
CA LEU A 53 -3.70 -9.55 -4.49
C LEU A 53 -4.40 -10.49 -5.47
N ILE A 54 -4.29 -10.26 -6.78
CA ILE A 54 -4.90 -11.13 -7.79
C ILE A 54 -4.37 -12.56 -7.66
N LYS A 55 -3.04 -12.72 -7.51
CA LYS A 55 -2.44 -14.04 -7.30
C LYS A 55 -2.94 -14.71 -6.02
N PHE A 56 -3.11 -13.96 -4.94
CA PHE A 56 -3.68 -14.47 -3.70
C PHE A 56 -5.16 -14.86 -3.89
N TYR A 57 -5.95 -14.04 -4.56
CA TYR A 57 -7.36 -14.33 -4.84
C TYR A 57 -7.55 -15.51 -5.80
N ASP A 58 -6.58 -15.78 -6.69
CA ASP A 58 -6.55 -16.99 -7.49
C ASP A 58 -6.40 -18.25 -6.62
N THR A 59 -5.60 -18.21 -5.54
CA THR A 59 -5.48 -19.36 -4.62
C THR A 59 -6.73 -19.58 -3.78
N LEU A 60 -7.55 -18.54 -3.62
CA LEU A 60 -8.87 -18.60 -2.98
C LEU A 60 -9.99 -18.97 -3.95
N GLU A 61 -9.67 -19.24 -5.22
CA GLU A 61 -10.64 -19.59 -6.27
C GLU A 61 -11.76 -18.53 -6.45
N LEU A 62 -11.45 -17.25 -6.19
CA LEU A 62 -12.43 -16.18 -6.34
C LEU A 62 -12.80 -15.94 -7.80
N SER A 63 -14.07 -15.64 -8.05
CA SER A 63 -14.53 -15.22 -9.37
C SER A 63 -13.94 -13.86 -9.76
N ASP A 64 -13.80 -13.58 -11.05
CA ASP A 64 -13.31 -12.26 -11.51
C ASP A 64 -14.15 -11.10 -10.97
N LYS A 65 -15.46 -11.30 -10.84
CA LYS A 65 -16.36 -10.31 -10.24
C LYS A 65 -16.02 -10.05 -8.77
N ASP A 66 -15.74 -11.10 -8.00
CA ASP A 66 -15.42 -10.97 -6.57
C ASP A 66 -14.04 -10.34 -6.37
N LYS A 67 -13.07 -10.64 -7.26
CA LYS A 67 -11.76 -9.97 -7.28
C LYS A 67 -11.90 -8.47 -7.52
N VAL A 68 -12.66 -8.07 -8.53
CA VAL A 68 -12.92 -6.64 -8.81
C VAL A 68 -13.57 -5.98 -7.59
N TRP A 69 -14.60 -6.62 -7.03
CA TRP A 69 -15.29 -6.09 -5.84
C TRP A 69 -14.36 -5.94 -4.63
N ALA A 70 -13.47 -6.92 -4.39
CA ALA A 70 -12.48 -6.85 -3.32
C ALA A 70 -11.47 -5.70 -3.56
N LEU A 71 -10.94 -5.58 -4.78
CA LEU A 71 -9.98 -4.54 -5.15
C LEU A 71 -10.57 -3.13 -5.04
N GLU A 72 -11.79 -2.91 -5.53
CA GLU A 72 -12.51 -1.65 -5.37
C GLU A 72 -12.81 -1.36 -3.89
N GLY A 73 -13.20 -2.39 -3.13
CA GLY A 73 -13.45 -2.30 -1.70
C GLY A 73 -12.22 -1.89 -0.90
N ILE A 74 -11.04 -2.43 -1.23
CA ILE A 74 -9.77 -2.01 -0.63
C ILE A 74 -9.49 -0.55 -0.99
N ALA A 75 -9.56 -0.17 -2.26
CA ALA A 75 -9.31 1.20 -2.70
C ALA A 75 -10.20 2.22 -1.97
N LEU A 76 -11.50 1.93 -1.82
CA LEU A 76 -12.45 2.76 -1.08
C LEU A 76 -12.17 2.77 0.44
N GLY A 77 -11.79 1.62 1.01
CA GLY A 77 -11.37 1.52 2.41
C GLY A 77 -10.19 2.44 2.71
N LEU A 78 -9.16 2.40 1.86
CA LEU A 78 -8.00 3.28 1.97
C LEU A 78 -8.41 4.77 1.84
N ALA A 79 -9.22 5.11 0.83
CA ALA A 79 -9.69 6.49 0.61
C ALA A 79 -10.42 7.07 1.82
N SER A 80 -11.21 6.23 2.49
CA SER A 80 -11.99 6.59 3.68
C SER A 80 -11.20 6.46 4.98
N ASN A 81 -9.89 6.17 4.92
CA ASN A 81 -9.05 5.91 6.09
C ASN A 81 -9.67 4.81 6.98
N ASN A 82 -10.27 3.79 6.38
CA ASN A 82 -10.97 2.71 7.06
C ASN A 82 -10.29 1.36 6.80
N VAL A 83 -9.78 0.75 7.86
CA VAL A 83 -9.02 -0.51 7.81
C VAL A 83 -9.89 -1.64 8.33
N PHE A 84 -10.76 -2.17 7.48
CA PHE A 84 -11.56 -3.34 7.87
C PHE A 84 -10.70 -4.62 7.89
N LYS A 85 -11.16 -5.64 8.62
CA LYS A 85 -10.41 -6.88 8.86
C LYS A 85 -9.89 -7.52 7.58
N ASN A 86 -10.72 -7.61 6.54
CA ASN A 86 -10.32 -8.26 5.28
C ASN A 86 -9.19 -7.48 4.59
N LEU A 87 -9.20 -6.14 4.59
CA LEU A 87 -8.12 -5.33 4.04
C LEU A 87 -6.80 -5.62 4.77
N LEU A 88 -6.82 -5.69 6.10
CA LEU A 88 -5.64 -6.03 6.89
C LEU A 88 -5.12 -7.42 6.52
N THR A 89 -5.99 -8.43 6.49
CA THR A 89 -5.61 -9.80 6.13
C THR A 89 -5.02 -9.86 4.72
N ASP A 90 -5.70 -9.26 3.74
CA ASP A 90 -5.27 -9.31 2.35
C ASP A 90 -3.89 -8.66 2.17
N ILE A 91 -3.65 -7.51 2.80
CA ILE A 91 -2.33 -6.85 2.77
C ILE A 91 -1.27 -7.68 3.51
N GLU A 92 -1.62 -8.28 4.66
CA GLU A 92 -0.71 -9.12 5.44
C GLU A 92 -0.23 -10.34 4.65
N GLU A 93 -1.12 -10.96 3.88
CA GLU A 93 -0.82 -12.15 3.09
C GLU A 93 0.06 -11.83 1.86
N VAL A 94 -0.07 -10.63 1.29
CA VAL A 94 0.58 -10.31 0.01
C VAL A 94 1.82 -9.44 0.13
N ASP A 95 1.75 -8.33 0.87
CA ASP A 95 2.86 -7.38 1.03
C ASP A 95 2.62 -6.40 2.19
N PRO A 96 2.92 -6.80 3.44
CA PRO A 96 2.80 -5.90 4.58
C PRO A 96 3.78 -4.72 4.51
N ASP A 97 4.93 -4.86 3.84
CA ASP A 97 5.96 -3.82 3.74
C ASP A 97 5.54 -2.64 2.84
N ALA A 98 4.66 -2.91 1.86
CA ALA A 98 4.10 -1.89 0.98
C ALA A 98 3.35 -0.79 1.77
N THR A 99 2.83 -1.09 2.95
CA THR A 99 2.11 -0.11 3.80
C THR A 99 2.97 1.04 4.30
N SER A 100 4.30 0.93 4.23
CA SER A 100 5.23 2.00 4.62
C SER A 100 4.97 3.33 3.88
N VAL A 101 4.40 3.29 2.67
CA VAL A 101 4.03 4.50 1.92
C VAL A 101 2.96 5.34 2.61
N PHE A 102 2.11 4.73 3.45
CA PHE A 102 1.07 5.45 4.19
C PHE A 102 1.64 6.47 5.17
N THR A 103 2.89 6.30 5.61
CA THR A 103 3.58 7.27 6.48
C THR A 103 3.79 8.64 5.82
N GLN A 104 3.66 8.72 4.49
CA GLN A 104 3.78 9.94 3.71
C GLN A 104 2.46 10.74 3.63
N LEU A 105 1.34 10.14 4.03
CA LEU A 105 0.03 10.79 4.03
C LEU A 105 -0.09 11.81 5.18
N PRO A 106 -0.93 12.85 5.06
CA PRO A 106 -1.24 13.75 6.18
C PRO A 106 -1.79 12.96 7.38
N LYS A 107 -1.04 12.93 8.48
CA LYS A 107 -1.35 12.08 9.64
C LYS A 107 -2.70 12.39 10.30
N ASP A 108 -3.10 13.66 10.29
CA ASP A 108 -4.37 14.10 10.88
C ASP A 108 -5.58 13.58 10.09
N GLU A 109 -5.42 13.34 8.79
CA GLU A 109 -6.48 12.84 7.89
C GLU A 109 -6.45 11.31 7.75
N PHE A 110 -5.24 10.71 7.73
CA PHE A 110 -5.01 9.29 7.44
C PHE A 110 -4.44 8.51 8.63
N SER A 111 -4.88 8.87 9.84
CA SER A 111 -4.37 8.30 11.09
C SER A 111 -4.45 6.77 11.15
N ASN A 112 -5.49 6.15 10.59
CA ASN A 112 -5.65 4.70 10.63
C ASN A 112 -4.67 3.99 9.68
N LEU A 113 -4.40 4.57 8.52
CA LEU A 113 -3.40 4.03 7.58
C LEU A 113 -1.97 4.16 8.12
N HIS A 114 -1.66 5.24 8.85
CA HIS A 114 -0.40 5.35 9.60
C HIS A 114 -0.24 4.24 10.64
N LEU A 115 -1.32 3.98 11.39
CA LEU A 115 -1.33 2.94 12.43
C LEU A 115 -1.27 1.52 11.82
N LEU A 116 -1.83 1.32 10.63
CA LEU A 116 -1.67 0.08 9.86
C LEU A 116 -0.20 -0.15 9.45
N ALA A 117 0.48 0.89 8.95
CA ALA A 117 1.90 0.81 8.63
C ALA A 117 2.75 0.52 9.87
N GLU A 118 2.45 1.18 11.00
CA GLU A 118 3.11 0.94 12.28
C GLU A 118 2.90 -0.51 12.77
N HIS A 119 1.70 -1.05 12.61
CA HIS A 119 1.40 -2.44 12.99
C HIS A 119 2.31 -3.45 12.27
N PHE A 120 2.45 -3.32 10.95
CA PHE A 120 3.31 -4.22 10.18
C PHE A 120 4.80 -4.01 10.49
N GLN A 121 5.22 -2.76 10.73
CA GLN A 121 6.58 -2.48 11.15
C GLN A 121 6.93 -3.15 12.49
N ILE A 122 6.03 -3.07 13.48
CA ILE A 122 6.22 -3.74 14.79
C ILE A 122 6.37 -5.25 14.63
N LYS A 123 5.54 -5.88 13.78
CA LYS A 123 5.61 -7.32 13.52
C LYS A 123 6.95 -7.71 12.87
N LYS A 124 7.41 -6.90 11.92
CA LYS A 124 8.71 -7.08 11.26
C LYS A 124 9.87 -6.95 12.24
N ASP A 125 9.88 -5.90 13.05
CA ASP A 125 10.93 -5.64 14.05
C ASP A 125 10.98 -6.77 15.09
N TYR A 126 9.83 -7.27 15.51
CA TYR A 126 9.74 -8.41 16.42
C TYR A 126 10.36 -9.67 15.78
N LYS A 127 9.96 -10.01 14.55
CA LYS A 127 10.52 -11.17 13.83
C LYS A 127 12.03 -11.06 13.63
N GLN A 128 12.53 -9.87 13.32
CA GLN A 128 13.98 -9.63 13.18
C GLN A 128 14.72 -9.79 14.51
N LYS A 129 14.13 -9.32 15.62
CA LYS A 129 14.76 -9.37 16.94
C LYS A 129 14.75 -10.75 17.58
N TYR A 130 13.65 -11.49 17.44
CA TYR A 130 13.42 -12.74 18.16
C TYR A 130 13.51 -13.99 17.27
N GLY A 131 13.59 -13.83 15.94
CA GLY A 131 13.64 -14.93 14.99
C GLY A 131 12.33 -15.70 14.84
N VAL A 132 11.27 -15.27 15.53
CA VAL A 132 9.94 -15.88 15.52
C VAL A 132 8.88 -14.81 15.29
N GLU A 133 7.74 -15.20 14.72
CA GLU A 133 6.64 -14.26 14.47
C GLU A 133 5.96 -13.86 15.77
N LEU A 134 5.50 -12.61 15.83
CA LEU A 134 4.69 -12.11 16.92
C LEU A 134 3.40 -12.94 16.96
N THR A 135 3.19 -13.68 18.05
CA THR A 135 1.98 -14.49 18.17
C THR A 135 0.76 -13.60 18.18
N LYS A 136 -0.39 -14.15 17.77
CA LYS A 136 -1.67 -13.43 17.85
C LYS A 136 -1.88 -12.87 19.25
N GLU A 137 -1.72 -13.65 20.31
CA GLU A 137 -1.91 -13.19 21.70
C GLU A 137 -0.94 -12.07 22.14
N GLU A 138 0.29 -12.06 21.64
CA GLU A 138 1.26 -10.99 21.91
C GLU A 138 0.99 -9.72 21.08
N GLY A 139 0.63 -9.90 19.81
CA GLY A 139 0.05 -8.84 18.99
C GLY A 139 -1.21 -8.28 19.62
N GLU A 140 -1.98 -9.14 20.29
CA GLU A 140 -3.18 -8.79 21.03
C GLU A 140 -2.90 -8.02 22.35
N LYS A 141 -1.66 -7.96 22.82
CA LYS A 141 -1.23 -7.06 23.91
C LYS A 141 -0.67 -5.73 23.39
N SER A 142 -0.04 -5.74 22.22
CA SER A 142 0.26 -4.53 21.43
C SER A 142 -1.01 -3.86 20.86
N LEU A 143 -2.14 -4.56 20.89
CA LEU A 143 -3.53 -4.20 20.54
C LEU A 143 -4.08 -2.95 21.22
N ARG A 144 -3.31 -2.27 22.06
CA ARG A 144 -3.61 -0.87 22.42
C ARG A 144 -3.70 0.01 21.16
N LEU A 145 -2.89 -0.28 20.12
CA LEU A 145 -2.96 0.37 18.80
C LEU A 145 -4.25 -0.01 18.04
N TYR A 146 -4.62 -1.29 18.05
CA TYR A 146 -5.86 -1.82 17.46
C TYR A 146 -7.13 -1.32 18.19
N ARG A 147 -7.15 -1.25 19.53
CA ARG A 147 -8.23 -0.61 20.30
C ARG A 147 -8.24 0.91 20.10
N ALA A 148 -7.13 1.55 19.76
CA ALA A 148 -7.13 2.96 19.39
C ALA A 148 -7.71 3.17 17.98
N LEU A 149 -7.40 2.25 17.04
CA LEU A 149 -7.92 2.19 15.67
C LEU A 149 -9.42 1.86 15.59
N PHE A 150 -9.90 0.96 16.48
CA PHE A 150 -11.20 0.29 16.34
C PHE A 150 -12.06 0.29 17.61
N GLY A 151 -11.57 0.84 18.72
CA GLY A 151 -12.21 0.73 20.04
C GLY A 151 -13.10 1.90 20.44
N LYS A 152 -13.42 2.83 19.53
CA LYS A 152 -14.52 3.77 19.73
C LYS A 152 -15.71 3.37 18.86
N ASP A 153 -16.78 3.04 19.58
CA ASP A 153 -18.17 2.90 19.18
C ASP A 153 -18.67 1.52 18.69
N TYR A 154 -18.88 0.63 19.66
CA TYR A 154 -20.22 0.07 19.86
C TYR A 154 -20.68 0.43 21.28
N LYS A 155 -21.47 1.50 21.41
CA LYS A 155 -22.48 1.60 22.47
C LYS A 155 -23.79 1.06 21.92
#